data_AF-A0A9R0QL75-F1
#
_entry.id   AF-A0A9R0QL75-F1
#
_cell.length_a   1.000
_cell.length_b   1.000
_cell.length_c   1.000
_cell.angle_alpha   90.00
_cell.angle_beta   90.00
_cell.angle_gamma   90.00
#
_symmetry.space_group_name_H-M   'P 1'
#
loop_
_entity.id
_entity.type
_entity.pdbx_description
1 polymer ?
#
loop_
_entity_poly.entity_id
_entity_poly.type
_entity_poly.pdbx_seq_one_letter_code
_entity_poly.pdbx_strand_id
1 'polypeptide(L)'
;MAIRPLVSILMSKASSSLLDEYKVMEGMEEEHKVLKRKLPVILDVMNDAEGQAKEHRDGAKAWLQELKTVAYEANEVFDEFKYEALRREAKKKGHYRELGFDVIKLFPTHNRIVFYYKMGRKLCWILKAIDVLIAEMHAFRFKY
;
A
#
# COMPACT_ATOMS: atom_id res chain seq x y z
N MET A 1 17.29 -9.49 -3.64
CA MET A 1 16.71 -8.70 -2.54
C MET A 1 15.22 -9.06 -2.43
N ALA A 2 14.60 -8.98 -1.25
CA ALA A 2 13.19 -9.35 -1.05
C ALA A 2 12.20 -8.20 -1.40
N ILE A 3 12.41 -7.48 -2.50
CA ILE A 3 11.58 -6.32 -2.87
C ILE A 3 10.35 -6.76 -3.65
N ARG A 4 10.53 -7.65 -4.64
CA ARG A 4 9.42 -8.21 -5.44
C ARG A 4 8.29 -8.84 -4.62
N PRO A 5 8.57 -9.65 -3.59
CA PRO A 5 7.51 -10.19 -2.75
C PRO A 5 6.70 -9.09 -2.03
N LEU A 6 7.35 -8.01 -1.58
CA LEU A 6 6.66 -6.91 -0.87
C LEU A 6 5.68 -6.18 -1.79
N VAL A 7 6.10 -5.87 -3.02
CA VAL A 7 5.23 -5.22 -4.01
C VAL A 7 4.08 -6.14 -4.43
N SER A 8 4.34 -7.44 -4.57
CA SER A 8 3.29 -8.44 -4.86
C SER A 8 2.26 -8.58 -3.74
N ILE A 9 2.71 -8.62 -2.48
CA ILE A 9 1.82 -8.64 -1.32
C ILE A 9 0.98 -7.36 -1.28
N LEU A 10 1.60 -6.20 -1.53
CA LEU A 10 0.90 -4.93 -1.60
C LEU A 10 -0.19 -4.93 -2.68
N MET A 11 0.11 -5.43 -3.88
CA MET A 11 -0.87 -5.59 -4.96
C MET A 11 -2.03 -6.51 -4.57
N SER A 12 -1.74 -7.63 -3.92
CA SER A 12 -2.75 -8.56 -3.42
C SER A 12 -3.66 -7.89 -2.39
N LYS A 13 -3.08 -7.19 -1.40
CA LYS A 13 -3.85 -6.45 -0.39
C LYS A 13 -4.68 -5.33 -1.01
N ALA A 14 -4.10 -4.56 -1.92
CA ALA A 14 -4.80 -3.50 -2.64
C ALA A 14 -5.91 -4.02 -3.55
N SER A 15 -5.85 -5.28 -3.97
CA SER A 15 -6.89 -5.93 -4.78
C SER A 15 -7.89 -6.73 -3.95
N SER A 16 -7.81 -6.68 -2.62
CA SER A 16 -8.70 -7.43 -1.75
C SER A 16 -10.15 -6.93 -1.86
N SER A 17 -11.08 -7.84 -2.15
CA SER A 17 -12.51 -7.55 -2.22
C SER A 17 -13.12 -7.06 -0.90
N LEU A 18 -12.48 -7.39 0.23
CA LEU A 18 -12.89 -6.93 1.56
C LEU A 18 -12.91 -5.39 1.65
N LEU A 19 -12.02 -4.72 0.91
CA LEU A 19 -11.93 -3.27 0.93
C LEU A 19 -13.21 -2.62 0.37
N ASP A 20 -13.70 -3.19 -0.73
CA ASP A 20 -14.90 -2.73 -1.42
C ASP A 20 -16.17 -3.15 -0.66
N GLU A 21 -16.23 -4.40 -0.19
CA GLU A 21 -17.39 -4.96 0.52
C GLU A 21 -17.73 -4.15 1.79
N TYR A 22 -16.70 -3.72 2.53
CA TYR A 22 -16.87 -2.96 3.77
C TYR A 22 -16.67 -1.46 3.62
N LYS A 23 -16.52 -0.95 2.39
CA LYS A 23 -16.40 0.48 2.05
C LYS A 23 -15.37 1.21 2.91
N VAL A 24 -14.22 0.56 3.17
CA VAL A 24 -13.15 1.14 4.00
C VAL A 24 -12.33 2.19 3.25
N MET A 25 -12.44 2.22 1.91
CA MET A 25 -11.82 3.22 1.04
C MET A 25 -12.83 4.19 0.43
N GLU A 26 -14.00 4.36 1.06
CA GLU A 26 -15.00 5.34 0.63
C GLU A 26 -14.41 6.76 0.64
N GLY A 27 -14.50 7.46 -0.50
CA GLY A 27 -13.87 8.77 -0.72
C GLY A 27 -12.37 8.72 -1.05
N MET A 28 -11.82 7.54 -1.35
CA MET A 28 -10.43 7.30 -1.76
C MET A 28 -10.34 6.39 -3.01
N GLU A 29 -11.44 6.28 -3.75
CA GLU A 29 -11.59 5.31 -4.85
C GLU A 29 -10.66 5.61 -6.02
N GLU A 30 -10.49 6.89 -6.34
CA GLU A 30 -9.60 7.31 -7.42
C GLU A 30 -8.14 7.09 -7.05
N GLU A 31 -7.75 7.42 -5.82
CA GLU A 31 -6.41 7.13 -5.30
C GLU A 31 -6.12 5.62 -5.32
N HIS A 32 -7.07 4.81 -4.88
CA HIS A 32 -6.96 3.35 -4.89
C HIS A 32 -6.79 2.80 -6.30
N LYS A 33 -7.59 3.29 -7.25
CA LYS A 33 -7.53 2.90 -8.66
C LYS A 33 -6.23 3.31 -9.32
N VAL A 34 -5.74 4.51 -9.04
CA VAL A 34 -4.44 5.00 -9.52
C VAL A 34 -3.31 4.14 -8.96
N LEU A 35 -3.36 3.79 -7.68
CA LEU A 35 -2.38 2.91 -7.06
C LEU A 35 -2.33 1.54 -7.77
N LYS A 36 -3.49 0.89 -7.95
CA LYS A 36 -3.59 -0.41 -8.65
C LYS A 36 -3.00 -0.36 -10.07
N ARG A 37 -3.10 0.79 -10.76
CA ARG A 37 -2.54 0.98 -12.11
C ARG A 37 -1.02 1.17 -12.10
N LYS A 38 -0.46 1.82 -11.07
CA LYS A 38 0.97 2.13 -10.99
C LYS A 38 1.81 0.96 -10.46
N LEU A 39 1.25 0.12 -9.58
CA LEU A 39 1.98 -1.01 -8.99
C LEU A 39 2.53 -2.01 -10.04
N PRO A 40 1.78 -2.40 -11.10
CA PRO A 40 2.32 -3.22 -12.17
C PRO A 40 3.51 -2.58 -12.90
N VAL A 41 3.43 -1.27 -13.18
CA VAL A 41 4.51 -0.52 -13.85
C VAL A 41 5.80 -0.57 -13.02
N ILE A 42 5.68 -0.41 -11.70
CA ILE A 42 6.82 -0.55 -10.78
C ILE A 42 7.43 -1.95 -10.85
N LEU A 43 6.60 -3.01 -10.89
CA LEU A 43 7.11 -4.38 -10.97
C LEU A 43 7.91 -4.65 -12.26
N ASP A 44 7.46 -4.11 -13.39
CA ASP A 44 8.14 -4.28 -14.67
C ASP A 44 9.51 -3.60 -14.64
N VAL A 45 9.55 -2.35 -14.19
CA VAL A 45 10.76 -1.52 -14.07
C VAL A 45 11.77 -2.10 -13.10
N MET A 46 11.30 -2.71 -12.03
CA MET A 46 12.15 -3.30 -11.01
C MET A 46 13.03 -4.44 -11.58
N ASN A 47 12.57 -5.17 -12.61
CA ASN A 47 13.42 -6.17 -13.27
C ASN A 47 14.64 -5.53 -13.95
N ASP A 48 14.46 -4.40 -14.63
CA ASP A 48 15.55 -3.65 -15.28
C ASP A 48 16.47 -3.01 -14.23
N ALA A 49 15.89 -2.39 -13.19
CA ALA A 49 16.65 -1.81 -12.08
C ALA A 49 17.52 -2.84 -11.34
N GLU A 50 17.01 -4.07 -11.12
CA GLU A 50 17.79 -5.17 -10.54
C GLU A 50 18.95 -5.62 -11.45
N GLY A 51 18.77 -5.56 -12.77
CA GLY A 51 19.85 -5.79 -13.75
C GLY A 51 20.94 -4.73 -13.64
N GLN A 52 20.56 -3.46 -13.71
CA GLN A 52 21.51 -2.34 -13.66
C GLN A 52 22.22 -2.20 -12.29
N ALA A 53 21.56 -2.62 -11.20
CA ALA A 53 22.19 -2.64 -9.87
C ALA A 53 23.35 -3.65 -9.78
N LYS A 54 23.27 -4.78 -10.52
CA LYS A 54 24.36 -5.77 -10.61
C LYS A 54 25.55 -5.25 -11.41
N GLU A 55 25.30 -4.36 -12.37
CA GLU A 55 26.31 -3.64 -13.16
C GLU A 55 26.96 -2.48 -12.36
N HIS A 56 26.81 -2.45 -11.03
CA HIS A 56 27.40 -1.46 -10.13
C HIS A 56 26.93 -0.02 -10.34
N ARG A 57 25.72 0.17 -10.89
CA ARG A 57 25.07 1.49 -10.92
C ARG A 57 24.49 1.83 -9.55
N ASP A 58 25.18 2.64 -8.77
CA ASP A 58 24.77 2.98 -7.39
C ASP A 58 23.40 3.68 -7.32
N GLY A 59 23.03 4.45 -8.36
CA GLY A 59 21.68 5.04 -8.47
C GLY A 59 20.56 3.99 -8.52
N ALA A 60 20.77 2.86 -9.21
CA ALA A 60 19.78 1.78 -9.27
C ALA A 60 19.63 1.06 -7.92
N LYS A 61 20.73 0.90 -7.18
CA LYS A 61 20.70 0.35 -5.82
C LYS A 61 19.95 1.27 -4.86
N ALA A 62 20.21 2.57 -4.92
CA ALA A 62 19.51 3.57 -4.11
C ALA A 62 18.00 3.59 -4.40
N TRP A 63 17.62 3.58 -5.67
CA TRP A 63 16.22 3.52 -6.08
C TRP A 63 15.51 2.24 -5.61
N LEU A 64 16.14 1.07 -5.73
CA LEU A 64 15.59 -0.20 -5.22
C LEU A 64 15.42 -0.18 -3.70
N GLN A 65 16.34 0.46 -2.99
CA GLN A 65 16.25 0.60 -1.54
C GLN A 65 15.10 1.52 -1.13
N GLU A 66 14.88 2.62 -1.86
CA GLU A 66 13.75 3.52 -1.62
C GLU A 66 12.41 2.84 -1.94
N LEU A 67 12.33 2.12 -3.07
CA LEU A 67 11.16 1.32 -3.42
C LEU A 67 10.82 0.30 -2.32
N LYS A 68 11.82 -0.34 -1.73
CA LYS A 68 11.63 -1.25 -0.60
C LYS A 68 10.98 -0.54 0.58
N THR A 69 11.47 0.63 0.97
CA THR A 69 10.91 1.44 2.07
C THR A 69 9.45 1.79 1.81
N VAL A 70 9.15 2.36 0.64
CA VAL A 70 7.79 2.73 0.24
C VAL A 70 6.85 1.51 0.23
N ALA A 71 7.32 0.37 -0.27
CA ALA A 71 6.53 -0.87 -0.29
C ALA A 71 6.25 -1.41 1.12
N TYR A 72 7.17 -1.27 2.08
CA TYR A 72 6.92 -1.64 3.47
C TYR A 72 5.84 -0.76 4.10
N GLU A 73 6.01 0.57 4.03
CA GLU A 73 5.04 1.50 4.60
C GLU A 73 3.65 1.33 3.97
N ALA A 74 3.59 1.16 2.65
CA ALA A 74 2.34 0.89 1.96
C ALA A 74 1.69 -0.42 2.43
N ASN A 75 2.48 -1.48 2.65
CA ASN A 75 1.95 -2.74 3.19
C ASN A 75 1.32 -2.57 4.57
N GLU A 76 1.93 -1.78 5.46
CA GLU A 76 1.37 -1.47 6.79
C GLU A 76 0.06 -0.69 6.68
N VAL A 77 -0.01 0.30 5.78
CA VAL A 77 -1.25 1.05 5.53
C VAL A 77 -2.38 0.15 5.02
N PHE A 78 -2.07 -0.80 4.14
CA PHE A 78 -3.06 -1.77 3.65
C PHE A 78 -3.45 -2.83 4.70
N ASP A 79 -2.58 -3.14 5.66
CA ASP A 79 -2.95 -3.94 6.82
C ASP A 79 -3.95 -3.20 7.73
N GLU A 80 -3.80 -1.88 7.91
CA GLU A 80 -4.79 -1.06 8.63
C GLU A 80 -6.15 -1.04 7.92
N PHE A 81 -6.17 -0.95 6.57
CA PHE A 81 -7.42 -1.05 5.80
C PHE A 81 -8.08 -2.42 5.96
N LYS A 82 -7.31 -3.49 5.84
CA LYS A 82 -7.80 -4.87 6.02
C LYS A 82 -8.35 -5.07 7.44
N TYR A 83 -7.66 -4.57 8.44
CA TYR A 83 -8.11 -4.63 9.84
C TYR A 83 -9.47 -3.93 10.01
N GLU A 84 -9.64 -2.71 9.50
CA GLU A 84 -10.92 -2.00 9.62
C GLU A 84 -12.04 -2.72 8.84
N ALA A 85 -11.74 -3.38 7.73
CA ALA A 85 -12.72 -4.19 6.99
C ALA A 85 -13.19 -5.39 7.84
N LEU A 86 -12.26 -6.16 8.41
CA LEU A 86 -12.57 -7.29 9.30
C LEU A 86 -13.31 -6.84 10.57
N ARG A 87 -13.00 -5.65 11.08
CA ARG A 87 -13.72 -5.08 12.22
C ARG A 87 -15.17 -4.72 11.88
N ARG A 88 -15.39 -4.11 10.71
CA ARG A 88 -16.74 -3.80 10.21
C ARG A 88 -17.54 -5.08 9.93
N GLU A 89 -16.88 -6.12 9.42
CA GLU A 89 -17.44 -7.47 9.27
C GLU A 89 -17.90 -8.05 10.60
N ALA A 90 -17.00 -8.10 11.60
CA ALA A 90 -17.32 -8.61 12.93
C ALA A 90 -18.47 -7.85 13.57
N LYS A 91 -18.52 -6.52 13.41
CA LYS A 91 -19.64 -5.69 13.87
C LYS A 91 -20.94 -6.05 13.18
N LYS A 92 -20.92 -6.26 11.85
CA LYS A 92 -22.11 -6.62 11.06
C LYS A 92 -22.61 -8.03 11.39
N LYS A 93 -21.71 -8.97 11.67
CA LYS A 93 -22.01 -10.37 11.99
C LYS A 93 -22.30 -10.63 13.48
N GLY A 94 -22.19 -9.62 14.35
CA GLY A 94 -22.42 -9.76 15.79
C GLY A 94 -21.23 -10.30 16.60
N HIS A 95 -20.15 -10.73 15.94
CA HIS A 95 -18.93 -11.26 16.57
C HIS A 95 -18.01 -10.20 17.19
N TYR A 96 -18.44 -8.93 17.28
CA TYR A 96 -17.59 -7.82 17.75
C TYR A 96 -17.04 -8.05 19.17
N ARG A 97 -17.86 -8.60 20.07
CA ARG A 97 -17.46 -8.90 21.46
C ARG A 97 -16.68 -10.21 21.57
N GLU A 98 -17.05 -11.21 20.77
CA GLU A 98 -16.39 -12.53 20.76
C GLU A 98 -14.94 -12.45 20.26
N LEU A 99 -14.66 -11.55 19.33
CA LEU A 99 -13.31 -11.27 18.82
C LEU A 99 -12.54 -10.25 19.68
N GLY A 100 -13.09 -9.85 20.83
CA GLY A 100 -12.44 -8.94 21.78
C GLY A 100 -12.27 -7.50 21.28
N PHE A 101 -12.97 -7.09 20.22
CA PHE A 101 -12.87 -5.71 19.69
C PHE A 101 -13.47 -4.65 20.62
N ASP A 102 -14.21 -5.05 21.65
CA ASP A 102 -14.69 -4.21 22.74
C ASP A 102 -13.61 -3.93 23.80
N VAL A 103 -12.62 -4.83 23.94
CA VAL A 103 -11.53 -4.72 24.93
C VAL A 103 -10.24 -4.17 24.30
N ILE A 104 -10.02 -4.41 23.00
CA ILE A 104 -8.85 -3.94 22.25
C ILE A 104 -9.00 -2.45 21.91
N LYS A 105 -8.63 -1.58 22.86
CA LYS A 105 -8.49 -0.12 22.67
C LYS A 105 -7.15 0.29 22.02
N LEU A 106 -6.52 -0.59 21.24
CA LEU A 106 -5.13 -0.39 20.78
C LEU A 106 -4.93 0.82 19.84
N PHE A 107 -6.01 1.43 19.31
CA PHE A 107 -5.93 2.72 18.63
C PHE A 107 -7.11 3.65 18.98
N PRO A 108 -6.86 4.89 19.43
CA PRO A 108 -7.89 5.89 19.60
C PRO A 108 -8.25 6.44 18.22
N THR A 109 -9.27 5.88 17.57
CA THR A 109 -10.20 6.59 16.67
C THR A 109 -11.18 5.60 16.06
N HIS A 110 -12.20 5.21 16.82
CA HIS A 110 -13.34 4.43 16.29
C HIS A 110 -14.36 5.32 15.57
N ASN A 111 -13.99 6.57 15.29
CA ASN A 111 -14.75 7.48 14.48
C ASN A 111 -14.40 7.27 12.99
N ARG A 112 -15.37 6.81 12.22
CA ARG A 112 -15.27 6.55 10.77
C ARG A 112 -14.71 7.75 10.00
N ILE A 113 -15.04 8.98 10.41
CA ILE A 113 -14.55 10.22 9.77
C ILE A 113 -13.05 10.37 10.01
N VAL A 114 -12.59 10.18 11.25
CA VAL A 114 -11.17 10.32 11.57
C VAL A 114 -10.34 9.22 10.92
N PHE A 115 -10.90 8.00 10.83
CA PHE A 115 -10.29 6.93 10.05
C PHE A 115 -10.10 7.33 8.59
N TYR A 116 -11.16 7.79 7.91
CA TYR A 116 -11.05 8.20 6.51
C TYR A 116 -10.05 9.34 6.30
N TYR A 117 -10.04 10.34 7.18
CA TYR A 117 -9.07 11.44 7.09
C TYR A 117 -7.62 10.96 7.30
N LYS A 118 -7.38 10.08 8.28
CA LYS A 118 -6.05 9.49 8.55
C LYS A 118 -5.59 8.66 7.36
N MET A 119 -6.44 7.74 6.90
CA MET A 119 -6.10 6.79 5.86
C MET A 119 -6.00 7.43 4.48
N GLY A 120 -6.83 8.43 4.19
CA GLY A 120 -6.73 9.23 2.97
C GLY A 120 -5.39 9.95 2.87
N ARG A 121 -4.93 10.59 3.95
CA ARG A 121 -3.59 11.21 3.98
C ARG A 121 -2.47 10.19 3.76
N LYS A 122 -2.56 9.01 4.39
CA LYS A 122 -1.58 7.93 4.22
C LYS A 122 -1.54 7.41 2.78
N LEU A 123 -2.71 7.16 2.17
CA LEU A 123 -2.80 6.70 0.78
C LEU A 123 -2.28 7.76 -0.21
N CYS A 124 -2.63 9.02 -0.01
CA CYS A 124 -2.10 10.13 -0.80
C CYS A 124 -0.58 10.25 -0.69
N TRP A 125 -0.01 10.00 0.50
CA TRP A 125 1.44 9.99 0.68
C TRP A 125 2.10 8.85 -0.11
N ILE A 126 1.54 7.63 -0.04
CA ILE A 126 2.04 6.46 -0.81
C ILE A 126 2.01 6.77 -2.31
N LEU A 127 0.92 7.34 -2.81
CA LEU A 127 0.81 7.70 -4.22
C LEU A 127 1.88 8.70 -4.65
N LYS A 128 2.14 9.73 -3.84
CA LYS A 128 3.20 10.70 -4.11
C LYS A 128 4.59 10.06 -4.11
N ALA A 129 4.86 9.18 -3.15
CA ALA A 129 6.13 8.45 -3.10
C ALA A 129 6.33 7.58 -4.35
N ILE A 130 5.28 6.88 -4.78
CA ILE A 130 5.29 6.11 -6.03
C ILE A 130 5.49 7.01 -7.26
N ASP A 131 4.88 8.19 -7.30
CA ASP A 131 5.07 9.15 -8.39
C ASP A 131 6.52 9.65 -8.48
N VAL A 132 7.15 9.90 -7.33
CA VAL A 132 8.58 10.23 -7.27
C VAL A 132 9.43 9.09 -7.81
N LEU A 133 9.17 7.84 -7.38
CA LEU A 133 9.89 6.67 -7.87
C LEU A 133 9.76 6.47 -9.39
N ILE A 134 8.57 6.71 -9.95
CA ILE A 134 8.33 6.63 -11.40
C ILE A 134 9.05 7.76 -12.14
N ALA A 135 9.04 8.99 -11.60
CA ALA A 135 9.76 10.11 -12.19
C ALA A 135 11.29 9.89 -12.19
N GLU A 136 11.83 9.39 -11.08
CA GLU A 136 13.25 9.03 -10.94
C GLU A 136 13.64 7.92 -11.92
N MET A 137 12.79 6.91 -12.09
CA MET A 137 12.96 5.86 -13.08
C MET A 137 13.14 6.43 -14.50
N HIS A 138 12.29 7.38 -14.91
CA HIS A 138 12.44 8.04 -16.21
C HIS A 138 13.76 8.79 -16.33
N ALA A 139 14.20 9.47 -15.25
CA ALA A 139 15.50 10.15 -15.22
C ALA A 139 16.68 9.18 -15.30
N PHE A 140 16.58 8.01 -14.67
CA PHE A 140 17.59 6.96 -14.72
C PHE A 140 17.60 6.17 -16.04
N ARG A 141 16.60 6.36 -16.91
CA ARG A 141 16.43 5.64 -18.18
C ARG A 141 16.34 4.13 -17.99
N PHE A 142 15.64 3.67 -16.96
CA PHE A 142 15.28 2.26 -16.87
C PHE A 142 14.39 1.89 -18.07
N LYS A 143 14.66 0.74 -18.69
CA LYS A 143 13.86 0.20 -19.79
C LYS A 143 12.70 -0.61 -19.21
N TYR A 144 11.50 -0.41 -19.75
CA TYR A 144 10.28 -1.12 -19.39
C TYR A 144 9.53 -1.55 -20.65
#